data_AF-A0A2S9FJW4-F1
#
_entry.id   AF-A0A2S9FJW4-F1
#
_cell.length_a   1.000
_cell.length_b   1.000
_cell.length_c   1.000
_cell.angle_alpha   90.00
_cell.angle_beta   90.00
_cell.angle_gamma   90.00
#
_symmetry.space_group_name_H-M   'P 1'
#
loop_
_entity.id
_entity.type
_entity.pdbx_description
1 polymer ?
#
loop_
_entity_poly.entity_id
_entity_poly.type
_entity_poly.pdbx_seq_one_letter_code
_entity_poly.pdbx_strand_id
1 'polypeptide(L)'
;MAPPAELSARSPSRAELLAALSIAIDLGLGQPAEHMLRSALIATKIADRLGLDRPQRDCCYYTALIMWIGCHADSHEYARWFGDDIAV
;
A
#
# COMPACT_ATOMS: atom_id res chain seq x y z
N MET A 1 31.16 -16.07 -17.98
CA MET A 1 30.02 -15.43 -17.32
C MET A 1 28.83 -15.58 -18.26
N ALA A 2 27.94 -16.54 -18.02
CA ALA A 2 26.76 -16.71 -18.85
C ALA A 2 25.81 -15.50 -18.67
N PRO A 3 25.12 -15.04 -19.73
CA PRO A 3 24.12 -13.98 -19.60
C PRO A 3 23.00 -14.44 -18.65
N PRO A 4 22.43 -13.53 -17.83
CA PRO A 4 21.30 -13.87 -16.99
C PRO A 4 20.18 -14.41 -17.88
N ALA A 5 19.68 -15.60 -17.57
CA ALA A 5 18.57 -16.21 -18.28
C ALA A 5 17.42 -15.20 -18.37
N GLU A 6 16.92 -14.96 -19.59
CA GLU A 6 15.73 -14.14 -19.80
C GLU A 6 14.55 -14.81 -19.08
N LEU A 7 14.25 -14.32 -17.87
CA LEU A 7 12.99 -14.59 -17.21
C LEU A 7 11.90 -14.08 -18.16
N SER A 8 11.13 -14.99 -18.74
CA SER A 8 9.89 -14.64 -19.45
C SER A 8 9.05 -13.80 -18.48
N ALA A 9 9.02 -12.49 -18.72
CA ALA A 9 8.40 -11.54 -17.80
C ALA A 9 6.89 -11.70 -17.88
N ARG A 10 6.31 -12.52 -17.00
CA ARG A 10 4.86 -12.55 -16.78
C ARG A 10 4.42 -11.16 -16.31
N SER A 11 3.38 -10.61 -16.94
CA SER A 11 2.76 -9.38 -16.46
C SER A 11 2.37 -9.51 -14.97
N PRO A 12 2.61 -8.47 -14.15
CA PRO A 12 2.22 -8.50 -12.75
C PRO A 12 0.71 -8.65 -12.64
N SER A 13 0.28 -9.41 -11.64
CA SER A 13 -1.12 -9.45 -11.23
C SER A 13 -1.53 -8.10 -10.64
N ARG A 14 -2.84 -7.83 -10.59
CA ARG A 14 -3.37 -6.63 -9.92
C ARG A 14 -2.87 -6.50 -8.48
N ALA A 15 -2.80 -7.61 -7.75
CA ALA A 15 -2.32 -7.60 -6.37
C ALA A 15 -0.83 -7.22 -6.28
N GLU A 16 0.02 -7.76 -7.16
CA GLU A 16 1.45 -7.42 -7.21
C GLU A 16 1.66 -5.94 -7.57
N LEU A 17 0.91 -5.43 -8.55
CA LEU A 17 1.01 -4.03 -8.97
C LEU A 17 0.58 -3.07 -7.85
N LEU A 18 -0.56 -3.34 -7.20
CA LEU A 18 -1.07 -2.49 -6.13
C LEU A 18 -0.26 -2.60 -4.84
N ALA A 19 0.34 -3.77 -4.57
CA ALA A 19 1.29 -3.93 -3.47
C ALA A 19 2.56 -3.08 -3.72
N ALA A 20 3.11 -3.10 -4.93
CA ALA A 20 4.24 -2.24 -5.28
C ALA A 20 3.90 -0.74 -5.17
N LEU A 21 2.70 -0.35 -5.63
CA LEU A 21 2.22 1.02 -5.51
C LEU A 21 2.05 1.45 -4.04
N SER A 22 1.61 0.54 -3.17
CA SER A 22 1.45 0.83 -1.73
C SER A 22 2.75 1.25 -1.04
N ILE A 23 3.91 0.78 -1.53
CA ILE A 23 5.22 1.19 -1.02
C ILE A 23 5.56 2.63 -1.41
N ALA A 24 5.20 3.03 -2.64
CA ALA A 24 5.35 4.43 -3.05
C ALA A 24 4.44 5.36 -2.25
N ILE A 25 3.26 4.88 -1.86
CA ILE A 25 2.34 5.60 -0.97
C ILE A 25 2.96 5.75 0.43
N ASP A 26 3.49 4.68 1.02
CA ASP A 26 4.17 4.78 2.32
C ASP A 26 5.26 5.86 2.29
N LEU A 27 6.10 5.87 1.25
CA LEU A 27 7.14 6.88 1.06
C LEU A 27 6.58 8.30 0.95
N GLY A 28 5.53 8.51 0.14
CA GLY A 28 4.92 9.82 -0.02
C GLY A 28 4.26 10.35 1.26
N LEU A 29 3.80 9.47 2.16
CA LEU A 29 3.27 9.86 3.46
C LEU A 29 4.36 10.07 4.52
N GLY A 30 5.59 9.65 4.28
CA GLY A 30 6.62 9.53 5.31
C GLY A 30 6.42 8.33 6.25
N GLN A 31 5.53 7.40 5.92
CA GLN A 31 5.24 6.23 6.74
C GLN A 31 6.35 5.18 6.65
N PRO A 32 6.55 4.36 7.71
CA PRO A 32 7.43 3.21 7.64
C PRO A 32 7.00 2.23 6.53
N ALA A 33 7.98 1.59 5.90
CA ALA A 33 7.71 0.61 4.85
C ALA A 33 6.67 -0.43 5.28
N GLU A 34 5.85 -0.84 4.31
CA GLU A 34 4.77 -1.83 4.45
C GLU A 34 3.61 -1.36 5.35
N HIS A 35 3.49 -0.07 5.63
CA HIS A 35 2.39 0.45 6.45
C HIS A 35 1.03 0.24 5.78
N MET A 36 0.91 0.52 4.48
CA MET A 36 -0.28 0.18 3.70
C MET A 36 -0.52 -1.33 3.57
N LEU A 37 0.54 -2.15 3.44
CA LEU A 37 0.42 -3.61 3.40
C LEU A 37 -0.13 -4.19 4.71
N ARG A 38 0.39 -3.71 5.86
CA ARG A 38 -0.13 -4.06 7.19
C ARG A 38 -1.59 -3.65 7.33
N SER A 39 -1.95 -2.46 6.84
CA SER A 39 -3.33 -1.96 6.82
C SER A 39 -4.27 -2.88 6.02
N ALA A 40 -3.84 -3.38 4.85
CA ALA A 40 -4.61 -4.33 4.05
C ALA A 40 -4.83 -5.68 4.74
N LEU A 41 -3.82 -6.18 5.47
CA LEU A 41 -3.96 -7.38 6.29
C LEU A 41 -4.95 -7.18 7.45
N ILE A 42 -4.89 -6.03 8.13
CA ILE A 42 -5.84 -5.67 9.20
C ILE A 42 -7.26 -5.56 8.64
N ALA A 43 -7.44 -4.87 7.51
CA ALA A 43 -8.74 -4.72 6.85
C ALA A 43 -9.35 -6.09 6.49
N THR A 44 -8.54 -7.01 5.96
CA THR A 44 -9.01 -8.36 5.63
C THR A 44 -9.40 -9.15 6.89
N LYS A 45 -8.62 -9.04 7.98
CA LYS A 45 -8.95 -9.67 9.28
C LYS A 45 -10.23 -9.12 9.91
N ILE A 46 -10.54 -7.84 9.69
CA ILE A 46 -11.79 -7.22 10.12
C ILE A 46 -12.94 -7.71 9.25
N ALA A 47 -12.77 -7.71 7.93
CA ALA A 47 -13.77 -8.22 6.99
C ALA A 47 -14.14 -9.68 7.26
N ASP A 48 -13.16 -10.53 7.60
CA ASP A 48 -13.38 -11.92 8.01
C ASP A 48 -14.26 -12.02 9.26
N ARG A 49 -14.00 -11.20 10.28
CA ARG A 49 -14.77 -11.19 11.53
C ARG A 49 -16.20 -10.69 11.35
N LEU A 50 -16.42 -9.83 10.36
CA LEU A 50 -17.74 -9.33 10.01
C LEU A 50 -18.52 -10.29 9.09
N GLY A 51 -17.92 -11.40 8.66
CA GLY A 51 -18.57 -12.37 7.78
C GLY A 51 -18.81 -11.84 6.37
N LEU A 52 -17.97 -10.91 5.90
CA LEU A 52 -18.11 -10.33 4.56
C LEU A 52 -17.85 -11.37 3.46
N ASP A 53 -18.53 -11.20 2.34
CA ASP A 53 -18.36 -12.08 1.17
C ASP A 53 -17.05 -11.79 0.42
N ARG A 54 -16.73 -12.63 -0.58
CA ARG A 54 -15.49 -12.50 -1.32
C ARG A 54 -15.33 -11.15 -2.04
N PRO A 55 -16.32 -10.64 -2.79
CA PRO A 55 -16.25 -9.31 -3.38
C PRO A 55 -15.99 -8.19 -2.37
N GLN A 56 -16.64 -8.24 -1.21
CA GLN A 56 -16.45 -7.24 -0.15
C GLN A 56 -15.05 -7.31 0.47
N ARG A 57 -14.54 -8.52 0.74
CA ARG A 57 -13.17 -8.73 1.24
C ARG A 57 -12.12 -8.25 0.25
N ASP A 58 -12.31 -8.54 -1.05
CA ASP A 58 -11.44 -8.05 -2.12
C ASP A 58 -11.46 -6.52 -2.15
N CYS A 59 -12.63 -5.88 -2.02
CA CYS A 59 -12.76 -4.43 -1.92
C CYS A 59 -11.94 -3.87 -0.74
N CYS A 60 -12.11 -4.42 0.47
CA CYS A 60 -11.33 -4.01 1.64
C CYS A 60 -9.82 -4.14 1.41
N TYR A 61 -9.36 -5.25 0.82
CA TYR A 61 -7.96 -5.50 0.54
C TYR A 61 -7.38 -4.48 -0.44
N TYR A 62 -8.00 -4.33 -1.61
CA TYR A 62 -7.48 -3.43 -2.65
C TYR A 62 -7.60 -1.96 -2.27
N THR A 63 -8.70 -1.56 -1.61
CA THR A 63 -8.87 -0.18 -1.13
C THR A 63 -7.82 0.16 -0.09
N ALA A 64 -7.53 -0.74 0.86
CA ALA A 64 -6.51 -0.47 1.88
C ALA A 64 -5.11 -0.27 1.29
N LEU A 65 -4.77 -0.96 0.19
CA LEU A 65 -3.47 -0.78 -0.49
C LEU A 65 -3.30 0.61 -1.11
N ILE A 66 -4.39 1.28 -1.51
CA ILE A 66 -4.35 2.55 -2.27
C ILE A 66 -5.10 3.69 -1.61
N MET A 67 -5.56 3.51 -0.38
CA MET A 67 -6.42 4.43 0.37
C MET A 67 -5.90 5.87 0.38
N TRP A 68 -4.58 6.04 0.38
CA TRP A 68 -3.91 7.34 0.52
C TRP A 68 -3.19 7.81 -0.75
N ILE A 69 -3.45 7.20 -1.90
CA ILE A 69 -2.74 7.49 -3.16
C ILE A 69 -2.78 8.97 -3.57
N GLY A 70 -3.78 9.73 -3.14
CA GLY A 70 -3.93 11.16 -3.43
C GLY A 70 -3.49 12.12 -2.33
N CYS A 71 -3.05 11.63 -1.17
CA CYS A 71 -2.91 12.47 0.03
C CYS A 71 -1.51 13.07 0.24
N HIS A 72 -0.55 12.76 -0.63
CA HIS A 72 0.83 13.29 -0.53
C HIS A 72 0.96 14.75 -0.96
N ALA A 73 -0.12 15.40 -1.40
CA ALA A 73 -0.05 16.72 -2.02
C ALA A 73 0.44 17.82 -1.05
N ASP A 74 0.13 17.69 0.24
CA ASP A 74 0.43 18.73 1.23
C ASP A 74 1.25 18.22 2.44
N SER A 75 1.58 16.93 2.50
CA SER A 75 2.23 16.32 3.68
C SER A 75 3.58 16.97 4.00
N HIS A 76 4.35 17.31 2.97
CA HIS A 76 5.65 17.96 3.12
C HIS A 76 5.50 19.44 3.57
N GLU A 77 4.51 20.16 3.07
CA GLU A 77 4.16 21.51 3.51
C GLU A 77 3.70 21.54 4.97
N TYR A 78 2.82 20.61 5.36
CA TYR A 78 2.33 20.49 6.74
C TYR A 78 3.46 20.17 7.71
N ALA A 79 4.35 19.23 7.37
CA ALA A 79 5.51 18.89 8.20
C ALA A 79 6.44 20.10 8.42
N ARG A 80 6.59 20.97 7.41
CA ARG A 80 7.37 22.22 7.54
C ARG A 80 6.77 23.20 8.56
N TRP A 81 5.45 23.28 8.65
CA TRP A 81 4.77 24.25 9.51
C TRP A 81 4.48 23.73 10.92
N PHE A 82 4.15 22.45 11.05
CA PHE A 82 3.66 21.85 12.29
C PHE A 82 4.61 20.81 12.90
N GLY A 83 5.68 20.45 12.21
CA GLY A 83 6.56 19.35 12.58
C GLY A 83 6.12 18.02 11.95
N ASP A 84 7.04 17.07 11.89
CA ASP A 84 6.79 15.71 11.40
C ASP A 84 6.31 14.86 12.58
N ASP A 85 5.03 14.49 12.60
CA ASP A 85 4.39 13.69 13.64
C ASP A 85 4.71 12.19 13.55
N ILE A 86 5.33 11.75 12.46
CA ILE A 86 5.76 10.37 12.23
C ILE A 86 7.19 10.14 12.74
N ALA A 87 8.03 11.16 12.67
CA ALA A 87 9.42 11.11 13.13
C ALA A 87 9.61 11.21 14.66
N VAL A 88 8.55 11.49 15.42
CA VAL A 88 8.59 11.74 16.88
C VAL A 88 8.53 10.47 17.73
#